data_AF-A0A382U2K1-F1
#
_entry.id   AF-A0A382U2K1-F1
#
_cell.length_a   1.000
_cell.length_b   1.000
_cell.length_c   1.000
_cell.angle_alpha   90.00
_cell.angle_beta   90.00
_cell.angle_gamma   90.00
#
_symmetry.space_group_name_H-M   'P 1'
#
loop_
_entity.id
_entity.type
_entity.pdbx_description
1 polymer ?
#
loop_
_entity_poly.entity_id
_entity_poly.type
_entity_poly.pdbx_seq_one_letter_code
_entity_poly.pdbx_strand_id
1 'polypeptide(L)'
;MFLFNRYVCTVLLIVVLFSVMGVRSAMAHEGRNVGDYNFIVGFINEPAIEGMINGVSLRLTSLKEEESHDHNAHMKMSGSTSGEIDLVSHGGVFVSELGGDGVFEFTFDHDFEDLTVPFHAHPIETQGSIMISHDNLAADLIVIKIHSTGFEPSMVMIRPDTTIRFENHMGDPTVIM
;
A
#
# COMPACT_ATOMS: atom_id res chain seq x y z
N MET A 1 48.51 48.92 11.82
CA MET A 1 47.29 48.73 10.98
C MET A 1 47.40 47.57 9.97
N PHE A 2 48.50 46.83 9.86
CA PHE A 2 48.60 45.67 8.95
C PHE A 2 48.18 44.34 9.60
N LEU A 3 48.42 44.15 10.91
CA LEU A 3 48.08 42.93 11.63
C LEU A 3 46.56 42.77 11.83
N PHE A 4 45.85 43.85 12.20
CA PHE A 4 44.39 43.85 12.40
C PHE A 4 43.64 43.40 11.14
N ASN A 5 44.06 43.90 9.97
CA ASN A 5 43.46 43.51 8.69
C ASN A 5 43.72 42.04 8.34
N ARG A 6 44.88 41.50 8.73
CA ARG A 6 45.19 40.07 8.53
C ARG A 6 44.32 39.17 9.41
N TYR A 7 44.10 39.51 10.68
CA TYR A 7 43.21 38.74 11.56
C TYR A 7 41.75 38.78 11.09
N VAL A 8 41.27 39.95 10.66
CA VAL A 8 39.91 40.09 10.11
C VAL A 8 39.75 39.24 8.84
N CYS A 9 40.70 39.30 7.91
CA CYS A 9 40.67 38.46 6.73
C CYS A 9 40.75 36.96 7.06
N THR A 10 41.55 36.55 8.04
CA THR A 10 41.64 35.14 8.47
C THR A 10 40.34 34.66 9.09
N VAL A 11 39.71 35.46 9.96
CA VAL A 11 38.41 35.11 10.56
C VAL A 11 37.33 35.01 9.49
N LEU A 12 37.30 35.95 8.55
CA LEU A 12 36.33 35.95 7.46
C LEU A 12 36.53 34.72 6.54
N LEU A 13 37.78 34.35 6.26
CA LEU A 13 38.11 33.12 5.53
C LEU A 13 37.63 31.87 6.26
N ILE A 14 37.81 31.79 7.58
CA ILE A 14 37.35 30.65 8.38
C ILE A 14 35.83 30.55 8.37
N VAL A 15 35.11 31.66 8.51
CA VAL A 15 33.64 31.69 8.46
C VAL A 15 33.13 31.23 7.10
N VAL A 16 33.76 31.72 6.01
CA VAL A 16 33.42 31.26 4.65
C VAL A 16 33.73 29.77 4.49
N LEU A 17 34.88 29.29 4.98
CA LEU A 17 35.25 27.87 4.91
C LEU A 17 34.24 26.97 5.64
N PHE A 18 33.82 27.35 6.85
CA PHE A 18 32.81 26.62 7.62
C PHE A 18 31.43 26.68 6.97
N SER A 19 31.09 27.76 6.24
CA SER A 19 29.81 27.85 5.51
C SER A 19 29.74 26.94 4.27
N VAL A 20 30.89 26.63 3.66
CA VAL A 20 31.00 25.74 2.48
C VAL A 20 31.08 24.27 2.89
N MET A 21 31.48 23.98 4.13
CA MET A 21 31.41 22.66 4.75
C MET A 21 29.95 22.36 5.16
N GLY A 22 29.07 22.26 4.16
CA GLY A 22 27.64 22.03 4.36
C GLY A 22 27.34 20.83 5.25
N VAL A 23 26.18 20.89 5.91
CA VAL A 23 25.59 19.76 6.61
C VAL A 23 25.58 18.56 5.68
N ARG A 24 26.40 17.54 5.98
CA ARG A 24 26.31 16.28 5.25
C ARG A 24 24.95 15.69 5.61
N SER A 25 24.07 15.54 4.63
CA SER A 25 22.81 14.83 4.82
C SER A 25 23.13 13.47 5.45
N ALA A 26 22.65 13.24 6.66
CA ALA A 26 22.64 11.91 7.24
C ALA A 26 21.60 11.13 6.43
N MET A 27 22.07 10.47 5.37
CA MET A 27 21.26 9.52 4.61
C MET A 27 20.97 8.37 5.58
N ALA A 28 19.75 8.31 6.10
CA ALA A 28 19.34 7.23 7.00
C ALA A 28 18.76 6.04 6.21
N HIS A 29 18.77 6.13 4.87
CA HIS A 29 18.52 4.98 3.99
C HIS A 29 19.73 4.04 4.00
N GLU A 30 19.58 2.91 4.69
CA GLU A 30 20.51 1.79 4.65
C GLU A 30 19.93 0.68 3.77
N GLY A 31 20.69 0.26 2.76
CA GLY A 31 20.35 -0.84 1.87
C GLY A 31 21.17 -2.09 2.13
N ARG A 32 20.53 -3.26 2.17
CA ARG A 32 21.19 -4.58 2.19
C ARG A 32 20.56 -5.52 1.19
N ASN A 33 21.38 -6.37 0.57
CA ASN A 33 20.87 -7.47 -0.25
C ASN A 33 20.47 -8.64 0.65
N VAL A 34 19.28 -9.19 0.43
CA VAL A 34 18.73 -10.35 1.13
C VAL A 34 18.13 -11.30 0.09
N GLY A 35 18.85 -12.38 -0.22
CA GLY A 35 18.47 -13.28 -1.31
C GLY A 35 18.43 -12.57 -2.66
N ASP A 36 17.32 -12.70 -3.37
CA ASP A 36 17.07 -12.08 -4.68
C ASP A 36 16.55 -10.63 -4.59
N TYR A 37 16.58 -10.01 -3.41
CA TYR A 37 16.02 -8.68 -3.19
C TYR A 37 17.05 -7.72 -2.58
N ASN A 38 16.93 -6.45 -2.92
CA ASN A 38 17.55 -5.34 -2.23
C ASN A 38 16.53 -4.72 -1.27
N PHE A 39 16.86 -4.70 0.02
CA PHE A 39 16.04 -4.18 1.10
C PHE A 39 16.63 -2.87 1.61
N ILE A 40 15.92 -1.76 1.45
CA ILE A 40 16.32 -0.43 1.93
C ILE A 40 15.38 0.03 3.03
N VAL A 41 15.95 0.47 4.15
CA VAL A 41 15.24 1.00 5.31
C VAL A 41 15.71 2.42 5.60
N GLY A 42 14.78 3.33 5.90
CA GLY A 42 15.12 4.64 6.45
C GLY A 42 13.90 5.44 6.86
N PHE A 43 13.93 6.76 6.72
CA PHE A 43 12.82 7.64 7.08
C PHE A 43 12.23 8.35 5.85
N ILE A 44 10.97 8.78 5.95
CA ILE A 44 10.28 9.52 4.88
C ILE A 44 10.92 10.91 4.70
N ASN A 45 11.17 11.62 5.81
CA ASN A 45 11.81 12.93 5.82
C ASN A 45 13.20 12.83 6.49
N GLU A 46 14.24 13.32 5.82
CA GLU A 46 15.61 13.25 6.34
C GLU A 46 16.27 14.64 6.45
N PRO A 47 17.04 14.92 7.53
CA PRO A 47 17.37 14.01 8.64
C PRO A 47 16.18 13.74 9.58
N ALA A 48 16.14 12.55 10.19
CA ALA A 48 15.14 12.23 11.19
C ALA A 48 15.43 13.01 12.49
N ILE A 49 14.58 13.99 12.81
CA ILE A 49 14.72 14.85 13.99
C ILE A 49 13.75 14.39 15.07
N GLU A 50 14.28 14.16 16.29
CA GLU A 50 13.47 13.80 17.45
C GLU A 50 12.40 14.88 17.73
N GLY A 51 11.16 14.44 17.97
CA GLY A 51 10.02 15.33 18.24
C GLY A 51 9.29 15.85 17.00
N MET A 52 9.80 15.60 15.79
CA MET A 52 9.05 15.83 14.55
C MET A 52 8.30 14.56 14.13
N ILE A 53 7.03 14.69 13.73
CA ILE A 53 6.27 13.57 13.15
C ILE A 53 6.99 13.11 11.89
N ASN A 54 7.30 11.82 11.83
CA ASN A 54 7.96 11.18 10.69
C ASN A 54 7.55 9.70 10.62
N GLY A 55 7.79 9.06 9.49
CA GLY A 55 7.50 7.65 9.27
C GLY A 55 8.73 6.85 8.85
N VAL A 56 8.68 5.54 9.09
CA VAL A 56 9.66 4.58 8.56
C VAL A 56 9.35 4.33 7.09
N SER A 57 10.38 4.33 6.24
CA SER A 57 10.32 4.01 4.82
C SER A 57 11.01 2.67 4.56
N LEU A 58 10.30 1.74 3.93
CA LEU A 58 10.82 0.43 3.52
C LEU A 58 10.69 0.30 2.01
N ARG A 59 11.75 -0.13 1.33
CA ARG A 59 11.75 -0.39 -0.11
C ARG A 59 12.35 -1.76 -0.40
N LEU A 60 11.62 -2.60 -1.13
CA LEU A 60 12.12 -3.83 -1.73
C LEU A 60 12.26 -3.64 -3.24
N THR A 61 13.41 -4.05 -3.78
CA THR A 61 13.64 -4.12 -5.23
C THR A 61 14.12 -5.53 -5.57
N SER A 62 13.51 -6.19 -6.56
CA SER A 62 14.02 -7.47 -7.08
C SER A 62 15.37 -7.24 -7.79
N LEU A 63 16.34 -8.12 -7.54
CA LEU A 63 17.65 -8.12 -8.18
C LEU A 63 17.69 -9.01 -9.43
N LYS A 64 16.62 -9.76 -9.70
CA LYS A 64 16.47 -10.49 -10.96
C LYS A 64 16.25 -9.47 -12.08
N GLU A 65 17.07 -9.53 -13.13
CA GLU A 65 16.77 -8.87 -14.38
C GLU A 65 15.45 -9.44 -14.89
N GLU A 66 14.40 -8.62 -14.91
CA GLU A 66 13.17 -9.00 -15.57
C GLU A 66 13.44 -9.09 -17.07
N GLU A 67 13.30 -10.28 -17.64
CA GLU A 67 12.99 -10.40 -19.07
C GLU A 67 11.80 -9.47 -19.32
N SER A 68 11.97 -8.55 -20.26
CA SER A 68 11.01 -7.50 -20.58
C SER A 68 9.62 -8.09 -20.80
N HIS A 69 8.74 -7.98 -19.81
CA HIS A 69 7.32 -8.18 -20.01
C HIS A 69 6.79 -6.97 -20.77
N ASP A 70 6.75 -7.13 -22.09
CA ASP A 70 6.19 -6.19 -23.05
C ASP A 70 4.72 -5.91 -22.67
N HIS A 71 4.43 -4.71 -22.16
CA HIS A 71 3.09 -4.25 -21.78
C HIS A 71 2.19 -3.95 -22.99
N ASN A 72 2.33 -4.71 -24.08
CA ASN A 72 1.53 -4.62 -25.28
C ASN A 72 0.96 -5.97 -25.69
N ALA A 73 0.26 -6.62 -24.77
CA ALA A 73 -0.69 -7.66 -25.13
C ALA A 73 -1.92 -7.59 -24.23
N HIS A 74 -2.85 -6.73 -24.66
CA HIS A 74 -4.27 -7.03 -24.76
C HIS A 74 -4.86 -7.97 -23.71
N MET A 75 -5.72 -7.40 -22.83
CA MET A 75 -6.68 -8.10 -21.97
C MET A 75 -7.00 -9.51 -22.48
N LYS A 76 -6.41 -10.51 -21.83
CA LYS A 76 -6.88 -11.89 -21.87
C LYS A 76 -6.80 -12.44 -20.47
N MET A 77 -7.96 -12.49 -19.83
CA MET A 77 -8.24 -13.43 -18.76
C MET A 77 -7.89 -14.83 -19.28
N SER A 78 -6.86 -15.45 -18.71
CA SER A 78 -6.55 -16.86 -18.94
C SER A 78 -5.67 -17.41 -17.81
N GLY A 79 -6.31 -18.01 -16.83
CA GLY A 79 -6.06 -19.40 -16.43
C GLY A 79 -4.68 -19.77 -15.89
N SER A 80 -4.64 -19.92 -14.57
CA SER A 80 -4.06 -21.04 -13.83
C SER A 80 -2.58 -21.40 -14.10
N THR A 81 -1.73 -21.08 -13.14
CA THR A 81 -0.70 -22.03 -12.68
C THR A 81 -0.50 -21.84 -11.18
N SER A 82 -1.28 -22.58 -10.37
CA SER A 82 -1.04 -22.92 -8.95
C SER A 82 -0.04 -22.03 -8.19
N GLY A 83 -0.38 -20.75 -8.05
CA GLY A 83 0.36 -19.76 -7.29
C GLY A 83 -0.58 -19.23 -6.24
N GLU A 84 -0.26 -19.51 -4.98
CA GLU A 84 -0.88 -18.91 -3.80
C GLU A 84 -1.16 -17.43 -4.06
N ILE A 85 -2.44 -17.01 -4.00
CA ILE A 85 -2.79 -15.58 -4.11
C ILE A 85 -2.19 -14.90 -2.88
N ASP A 86 -1.01 -14.31 -3.06
CA ASP A 86 -0.43 -13.43 -2.06
C ASP A 86 -1.20 -12.11 -2.07
N LEU A 87 -2.21 -12.04 -1.21
CA LEU A 87 -3.04 -10.87 -0.93
C LEU A 87 -2.21 -9.63 -0.54
N VAL A 88 -0.99 -9.83 -0.02
CA VAL A 88 -0.07 -8.74 0.33
C VAL A 88 0.67 -8.21 -0.91
N SER A 89 0.97 -9.06 -1.89
CA SER A 89 1.67 -8.68 -3.12
C SER A 89 0.75 -8.21 -4.26
N HIS A 90 -0.54 -8.58 -4.28
CA HIS A 90 -1.39 -8.37 -5.45
C HIS A 90 -2.13 -7.03 -5.52
N GLY A 91 -2.08 -6.20 -4.48
CA GLY A 91 -2.65 -4.85 -4.51
C GLY A 91 -4.15 -4.84 -4.83
N GLY A 92 -4.98 -5.15 -3.82
CA GLY A 92 -6.45 -5.10 -3.91
C GLY A 92 -7.05 -6.24 -4.75
N VAL A 93 -7.98 -7.00 -4.17
CA VAL A 93 -8.71 -8.06 -4.89
C VAL A 93 -9.73 -7.47 -5.87
N PHE A 94 -10.28 -6.31 -5.52
CA PHE A 94 -11.17 -5.52 -6.35
C PHE A 94 -10.98 -4.04 -6.01
N VAL A 95 -11.33 -3.17 -6.95
CA VAL A 95 -11.49 -1.73 -6.71
C VAL A 95 -12.69 -1.26 -7.53
N SER A 96 -13.65 -0.59 -6.89
CA SER A 96 -14.80 -0.05 -7.61
C SER A 96 -15.30 1.25 -7.03
N GLU A 97 -15.65 2.21 -7.91
CA GLU A 97 -16.34 3.44 -7.53
C GLU A 97 -17.86 3.22 -7.59
N LEU A 98 -18.54 3.45 -6.48
CA LEU A 98 -19.99 3.38 -6.36
C LEU A 98 -20.55 4.79 -6.22
N GLY A 99 -21.55 5.14 -7.05
CA GLY A 99 -22.38 6.33 -6.81
C GLY A 99 -23.19 6.22 -5.50
N GLY A 100 -23.96 7.25 -5.15
CA GLY A 100 -24.68 7.35 -3.86
C GLY A 100 -25.59 6.16 -3.50
N ASP A 101 -26.13 5.46 -4.50
CA ASP A 101 -26.89 4.21 -4.38
C ASP A 101 -26.30 3.11 -5.29
N GLY A 102 -25.00 3.20 -5.56
CA GLY A 102 -24.28 2.30 -6.47
C GLY A 102 -24.17 0.89 -5.91
N VAL A 103 -24.01 -0.06 -6.83
CA VAL A 103 -23.85 -1.49 -6.51
C VAL A 103 -22.61 -2.02 -7.23
N PHE A 104 -21.82 -2.83 -6.52
CA PHE A 104 -20.70 -3.58 -7.05
C PHE A 104 -20.84 -5.06 -6.68
N GLU A 105 -20.54 -5.95 -7.62
CA GLU A 105 -20.60 -7.41 -7.40
C GLU A 105 -19.26 -8.04 -7.74
N PHE A 106 -18.86 -9.01 -6.90
CA PHE A 106 -17.65 -9.80 -7.10
C PHE A 106 -17.91 -11.25 -6.69
N THR A 107 -17.53 -12.21 -7.55
CA THR A 107 -17.65 -13.64 -7.27
C THR A 107 -16.28 -14.18 -6.87
N PHE A 108 -16.20 -14.79 -5.69
CA PHE A 108 -14.98 -15.43 -5.21
C PHE A 108 -14.90 -16.84 -5.75
N ASP A 109 -13.99 -17.10 -6.67
CA ASP A 109 -13.73 -18.45 -7.17
C ASP A 109 -12.86 -19.26 -6.19
N HIS A 110 -12.46 -20.46 -6.64
CA HIS A 110 -11.64 -21.37 -5.86
C HIS A 110 -10.21 -20.88 -5.59
N ASP A 111 -9.71 -19.86 -6.29
CA ASP A 111 -8.36 -19.36 -6.03
C ASP A 111 -8.27 -18.61 -4.68
N PHE A 112 -9.43 -18.23 -4.12
CA PHE A 112 -9.56 -17.60 -2.80
C PHE A 112 -9.84 -18.58 -1.66
N GLU A 113 -9.85 -19.89 -1.92
CA GLU A 113 -10.15 -20.90 -0.91
C GLU A 113 -9.22 -20.82 0.29
N ASP A 114 -9.80 -20.94 1.49
CA ASP A 114 -9.12 -20.86 2.78
C ASP A 114 -8.38 -19.54 3.05
N LEU A 115 -8.69 -18.49 2.27
CA LEU A 115 -8.20 -17.14 2.49
C LEU A 115 -9.20 -16.31 3.29
N THR A 116 -8.66 -15.30 3.99
CA THR A 116 -9.44 -14.19 4.53
C THR A 116 -9.10 -12.94 3.74
N VAL A 117 -10.06 -12.42 2.99
CA VAL A 117 -9.91 -11.22 2.16
C VAL A 117 -10.40 -10.01 2.96
N PRO A 118 -9.50 -9.10 3.39
CA PRO A 118 -9.92 -7.85 3.99
C PRO A 118 -10.50 -6.92 2.93
N PHE A 119 -11.43 -6.06 3.34
CA PHE A 119 -11.95 -4.99 2.49
C PHE A 119 -12.20 -3.72 3.31
N HIS A 120 -12.24 -2.58 2.64
CA HIS A 120 -12.54 -1.27 3.23
C HIS A 120 -13.11 -0.33 2.15
N ALA A 121 -13.67 0.79 2.57
CA ALA A 121 -14.29 1.73 1.65
C ALA A 121 -13.91 3.16 1.99
N HIS A 122 -13.53 3.97 1.02
CA HIS A 122 -13.32 5.40 1.26
C HIS A 122 -14.63 6.18 1.10
N PRO A 123 -14.94 7.13 2.02
CA PRO A 123 -14.03 7.73 3.00
C PRO A 123 -14.14 7.15 4.43
N ILE A 124 -14.70 5.95 4.61
CA ILE A 124 -14.87 5.37 5.95
C ILE A 124 -13.61 4.62 6.40
N GLU A 125 -13.17 4.83 7.64
CA GLU A 125 -11.93 4.24 8.17
C GLU A 125 -12.11 2.78 8.66
N THR A 126 -13.32 2.25 8.58
CA THR A 126 -13.63 0.88 9.01
C THR A 126 -13.21 -0.15 7.99
N GLN A 127 -12.82 -1.33 8.47
CA GLN A 127 -12.48 -2.49 7.65
C GLN A 127 -13.45 -3.64 7.93
N GLY A 128 -13.69 -4.47 6.93
CA GLY A 128 -14.39 -5.73 7.03
C GLY A 128 -13.56 -6.88 6.49
N SER A 129 -14.09 -8.09 6.59
CA SER A 129 -13.40 -9.30 6.12
C SER A 129 -14.35 -10.35 5.57
N ILE A 130 -13.92 -11.03 4.52
CA ILE A 130 -14.60 -12.16 3.90
C ILE A 130 -13.72 -13.38 4.12
N MET A 131 -14.22 -14.39 4.85
CA MET A 131 -13.53 -15.67 5.02
C MET A 131 -14.13 -16.69 4.05
N ILE A 132 -13.30 -17.27 3.19
CA ILE A 132 -13.73 -18.23 2.17
C ILE A 132 -13.31 -19.64 2.62
N SER A 133 -14.26 -20.56 2.76
CA SER A 133 -13.97 -21.96 3.09
C SER A 133 -15.12 -22.88 2.69
N HIS A 134 -14.80 -24.12 2.34
CA HIS A 134 -15.78 -25.16 2.03
C HIS A 134 -16.67 -25.58 3.20
N ASP A 135 -16.25 -25.29 4.44
CA ASP A 135 -17.00 -25.63 5.65
C ASP A 135 -18.08 -24.59 5.97
N ASN A 136 -18.06 -23.44 5.30
CA ASN A 136 -19.04 -22.38 5.49
C ASN A 136 -20.41 -22.73 4.87
N LEU A 137 -21.44 -22.03 5.34
CA LEU A 137 -22.79 -22.14 4.80
C LEU A 137 -22.82 -21.72 3.33
N ALA A 138 -23.49 -22.52 2.50
CA ALA A 138 -23.68 -22.18 1.10
C ALA A 138 -24.69 -21.05 0.96
N ALA A 139 -24.29 -20.01 0.24
CA ALA A 139 -25.16 -18.93 -0.22
C ALA A 139 -24.69 -18.52 -1.61
N ASP A 140 -25.61 -18.32 -2.54
CA ASP A 140 -25.25 -17.88 -3.90
C ASP A 140 -24.87 -16.38 -3.92
N LEU A 141 -25.49 -15.61 -3.03
CA LEU A 141 -25.35 -14.16 -2.92
C LEU A 141 -25.37 -13.71 -1.46
N ILE A 142 -24.38 -12.91 -1.06
CA ILE A 142 -24.41 -12.16 0.21
C ILE A 142 -24.31 -10.66 -0.10
N VAL A 143 -25.13 -9.87 0.58
CA VAL A 143 -25.13 -8.41 0.45
C VAL A 143 -24.43 -7.80 1.65
N ILE A 144 -23.45 -6.91 1.38
CA ILE A 144 -22.76 -6.07 2.35
C ILE A 144 -23.15 -4.61 2.07
N LYS A 145 -23.80 -3.98 3.04
CA LYS A 145 -24.22 -2.57 2.94
C LYS A 145 -23.13 -1.67 3.51
N ILE A 146 -22.82 -0.61 2.79
CA ILE A 146 -21.85 0.41 3.19
C ILE A 146 -22.61 1.60 3.78
N HIS A 147 -22.39 1.87 5.06
CA HIS A 147 -22.93 3.00 5.78
C HIS A 147 -21.80 3.91 6.27
N SER A 148 -22.14 5.16 6.62
CA SER A 148 -21.17 6.10 7.20
C SER A 148 -20.55 5.64 8.52
N THR A 149 -21.20 4.70 9.21
CA THR A 149 -20.73 4.10 10.47
C THR A 149 -19.96 2.78 10.28
N GLY A 150 -19.89 2.25 9.06
CA GLY A 150 -19.24 0.98 8.77
C GLY A 150 -20.06 0.06 7.85
N PHE A 151 -19.80 -1.24 7.95
CA PHE A 151 -20.39 -2.25 7.08
C PHE A 151 -21.44 -3.11 7.79
N GLU A 152 -22.48 -3.49 7.06
CA GLU A 152 -23.50 -4.43 7.53
C GLU A 152 -23.74 -5.55 6.51
N PRO A 153 -23.28 -6.79 6.78
CA PRO A 153 -22.37 -7.19 7.86
C PRO A 153 -20.91 -6.77 7.60
N SER A 154 -20.11 -6.60 8.66
CA SER A 154 -18.67 -6.30 8.57
C SER A 154 -17.79 -7.54 8.43
N MET A 155 -18.33 -8.73 8.70
CA MET A 155 -17.65 -10.00 8.54
C MET A 155 -18.60 -11.01 7.93
N VAL A 156 -18.16 -11.71 6.90
CA VAL A 156 -18.93 -12.77 6.23
C VAL A 156 -18.07 -14.02 6.06
N MET A 157 -18.74 -15.16 6.10
CA MET A 157 -18.14 -16.47 5.87
C MET A 157 -18.86 -17.08 4.67
N ILE A 158 -18.12 -17.34 3.59
CA ILE A 158 -18.66 -17.80 2.31
C ILE A 158 -17.95 -19.06 1.84
N ARG A 159 -18.57 -19.75 0.89
CA ARG A 159 -17.92 -20.82 0.11
C ARG A 159 -17.33 -20.22 -1.17
N PRO A 160 -16.38 -20.91 -1.82
CA PRO A 160 -16.08 -20.63 -3.22
C PRO A 160 -17.35 -20.60 -4.08
N ASP A 161 -17.28 -19.85 -5.17
CA ASP A 161 -18.35 -19.51 -6.11
C ASP A 161 -19.50 -18.65 -5.55
N THR A 162 -19.33 -18.10 -4.33
CA THR A 162 -20.30 -17.16 -3.75
C THR A 162 -20.09 -15.75 -4.32
N THR A 163 -21.18 -15.08 -4.72
CA THR A 163 -21.16 -13.67 -5.09
C THR A 163 -21.35 -12.77 -3.86
N ILE A 164 -20.46 -11.79 -3.68
CA ILE A 164 -20.66 -10.69 -2.75
C ILE A 164 -21.15 -9.47 -3.53
N ARG A 165 -22.22 -8.85 -3.03
CA ARG A 165 -22.73 -7.56 -3.51
C ARG A 165 -22.45 -6.49 -2.46
N PHE A 166 -21.71 -5.46 -2.83
CA PHE A 166 -21.58 -4.23 -2.06
C PHE A 166 -22.64 -3.24 -2.51
N GLU A 167 -23.41 -2.71 -1.58
CA GLU A 167 -24.40 -1.65 -1.83
C GLU A 167 -23.99 -0.40 -1.08
N ASN A 168 -23.89 0.73 -1.79
CA ASN A 168 -23.67 2.01 -1.15
C ASN A 168 -24.98 2.53 -0.55
N HIS A 169 -25.01 2.74 0.76
CA HIS A 169 -26.13 3.34 1.50
C HIS A 169 -25.72 4.65 2.20
N MET A 170 -24.61 5.25 1.79
CA MET A 170 -24.13 6.53 2.34
C MET A 170 -24.78 7.75 1.66
N GLY A 171 -25.33 7.59 0.45
CA GLY A 171 -25.85 8.69 -0.37
C GLY A 171 -24.79 9.48 -1.14
N ASP A 172 -23.53 9.48 -0.66
CA ASP A 172 -22.37 10.06 -1.34
C ASP A 172 -21.54 8.99 -2.06
N PRO A 173 -20.77 9.33 -3.12
CA PRO A 173 -19.90 8.39 -3.80
C PRO A 173 -18.86 7.74 -2.87
N THR A 174 -18.61 6.45 -3.09
CA THR A 174 -17.73 5.61 -2.27
C THR A 174 -16.80 4.80 -3.17
N VAL A 175 -15.58 4.52 -2.70
CA VAL A 175 -14.69 3.57 -3.38
C VAL A 175 -14.50 2.34 -2.49
N ILE A 176 -14.88 1.16 -2.96
CA ILE A 176 -14.67 -0.13 -2.26
C ILE A 176 -13.38 -0.79 -2.75
N MET A 177 -12.59 -1.33 -1.82
CA MET A 177 -11.28 -1.96 -2.06
C MET A 177 -10.99 -3.11 -1.10
#